data_AF-A0A1M6R253-F1
#
_entry.id   AF-A0A1M6R253-F1
#
_cell.length_a   1.000
_cell.length_b   1.000
_cell.length_c   1.000
_cell.angle_alpha   90.00
_cell.angle_beta   90.00
_cell.angle_gamma   90.00
#
_symmetry.space_group_name_H-M   'P 1'
#
loop_
_entity.id
_entity.type
_entity.pdbx_description
1 polymer ?
#
loop_
_entity_poly.entity_id
_entity_poly.type
_entity_poly.pdbx_seq_one_letter_code
_entity_poly.pdbx_strand_id
1 'polypeptide(L)'
;MKKLKNKKGFSTIELLCTSFIAVFVIFLLILAFLWYRKQVRMGDDQMLVNTAESVASLNTVGGDCVVRSCGGGNCVHLTSKGYVGYFDHPTNSIYGEKKSGYNEYKVMKIGDKKYYGDPGTMVIKVVSRDGELTLSWVKGDNN
;
A
#
# COMPACT_ATOMS: atom_id res chain seq x y z
N MET A 1 46.93 -47.21 28.71
CA MET A 1 46.18 -46.14 28.00
C MET A 1 45.07 -45.59 28.90
N LYS A 2 45.27 -44.42 29.52
CA LYS A 2 44.21 -43.74 30.28
C LYS A 2 43.27 -43.04 29.29
N LYS A 3 42.02 -43.51 29.18
CA LYS A 3 40.96 -42.78 28.47
C LYS A 3 40.66 -41.49 29.25
N LEU A 4 41.05 -40.36 28.68
CA LEU A 4 40.57 -39.05 29.12
C LEU A 4 39.09 -38.94 28.74
N LYS A 5 38.20 -39.34 29.66
CA LYS A 5 36.77 -39.02 29.55
C LYS A 5 36.64 -37.51 29.79
N ASN A 6 36.80 -36.73 28.73
CA ASN A 6 36.62 -35.29 28.77
C ASN A 6 35.12 -35.00 28.92
N LYS A 7 34.63 -34.90 30.16
CA LYS A 7 33.30 -34.35 30.45
C LYS A 7 33.40 -32.82 30.49
N LYS A 8 33.64 -32.19 29.35
CA LYS A 8 33.26 -30.78 29.19
C LYS A 8 31.74 -30.75 28.99
N GLY A 9 31.02 -30.88 30.11
CA GLY A 9 29.59 -30.57 30.14
C GLY A 9 29.42 -29.06 30.04
N PHE A 10 28.43 -28.62 29.26
CA PHE A 10 28.00 -27.22 29.22
C PHE A 10 27.87 -26.69 30.65
N SER A 11 28.58 -25.61 30.98
CA SER A 11 28.43 -24.99 32.30
C SER A 11 27.00 -24.47 32.45
N THR A 12 26.41 -24.58 33.64
CA THR A 12 25.06 -24.03 33.92
C THR A 12 24.98 -22.54 33.63
N ILE A 13 26.09 -21.82 33.78
CA ILE A 13 26.24 -20.40 33.42
C ILE A 13 26.23 -20.21 31.90
N GLU A 14 26.93 -21.06 31.14
CA GLU A 14 26.90 -21.01 29.66
C GLU A 14 25.51 -21.30 29.12
N LEU A 15 24.77 -22.24 29.73
CA LEU A 15 23.40 -22.56 29.34
C LEU A 15 22.45 -21.38 29.57
N LEU A 16 22.57 -20.71 30.72
CA LEU A 16 21.80 -19.50 31.04
C LEU A 16 22.13 -18.35 30.06
N CYS A 17 23.41 -18.06 29.84
CA CYS A 17 23.82 -17.00 28.91
C CYS A 17 23.34 -17.29 27.48
N THR A 18 23.46 -18.53 27.01
CA THR A 18 23.01 -18.93 25.67
C THR A 18 21.49 -18.79 25.54
N SER A 19 20.73 -19.14 26.59
CA SER A 19 19.28 -18.97 26.61
C SER A 19 18.88 -17.50 26.52
N PHE A 20 19.52 -16.61 27.28
CA PHE A 20 19.27 -15.17 27.21
C PHE A 20 19.57 -14.57 25.83
N ILE A 21 20.69 -14.96 25.23
CA ILE A 21 21.04 -14.52 23.87
C ILE A 21 19.99 -15.03 22.87
N ALA A 22 19.56 -16.29 22.97
CA ALA A 22 18.54 -16.85 22.09
C ALA A 22 17.21 -16.08 22.19
N VAL A 23 16.74 -15.78 23.40
CA VAL A 23 15.52 -14.99 23.62
C VAL A 23 15.67 -13.58 23.05
N PHE A 24 16.83 -12.95 23.25
CA PHE A 24 17.09 -11.62 22.72
C PHE A 24 17.11 -11.60 21.18
N VAL A 25 17.71 -12.60 20.54
CA VAL A 25 17.69 -12.75 19.07
C VAL A 25 16.26 -12.94 18.57
N ILE A 26 15.46 -13.79 19.21
CA ILE A 26 14.05 -14.00 18.84
C ILE A 26 13.27 -12.69 18.94
N PHE A 27 13.48 -11.92 20.01
CA PHE A 27 12.86 -10.62 20.18
C PHE A 27 13.20 -9.64 19.05
N LEU A 28 14.48 -9.54 18.67
CA LEU A 28 14.91 -8.70 17.55
C LEU A 28 14.29 -9.17 16.21
N LEU A 29 14.20 -10.47 15.98
CA LEU A 29 13.56 -11.02 14.78
C LEU A 29 12.06 -10.66 14.72
N ILE A 30 11.36 -10.69 15.84
CA ILE A 30 9.95 -10.28 15.91
C ILE A 30 9.81 -8.79 15.54
N LEU A 31 10.64 -7.91 16.11
CA LEU A 31 10.62 -6.49 15.80
C LEU A 31 10.92 -6.22 14.32
N ALA A 32 11.95 -6.89 13.78
CA ALA A 32 12.31 -6.79 12.37
C ALA A 32 11.16 -7.25 11.47
N PHE A 33 10.48 -8.35 11.82
CA PHE A 33 9.35 -8.87 11.06
C PHE A 33 8.15 -7.93 11.09
N LEU A 34 7.82 -7.34 12.24
CA LEU A 34 6.74 -6.35 12.36
C LEU A 34 7.03 -5.10 11.53
N TRP A 35 8.28 -4.62 11.56
CA TRP A 35 8.71 -3.50 10.74
C TRP A 35 8.65 -3.82 9.25
N TYR A 36 9.12 -4.99 8.84
CA TYR A 36 9.06 -5.47 7.46
C TYR A 36 7.61 -5.51 6.95
N ARG A 37 6.69 -6.13 7.68
CA ARG A 37 5.27 -6.20 7.30
C ARG A 37 4.64 -4.81 7.12
N LYS A 38 5.03 -3.85 7.95
CA LYS A 38 4.58 -2.47 7.83
C LYS A 38 5.10 -1.84 6.53
N GLN A 39 6.37 -2.05 6.19
CA GLN A 39 6.94 -1.52 4.95
C GLN A 39 6.30 -2.12 3.71
N VAL A 40 6.07 -3.44 3.68
CA VAL A 40 5.40 -4.11 2.56
C VAL A 40 4.02 -3.52 2.30
N ARG A 41 3.18 -3.40 3.33
CA ARG A 41 1.81 -2.83 3.18
C ARG A 41 1.81 -1.40 2.67
N MET A 42 2.73 -0.56 3.17
CA MET A 42 2.87 0.81 2.65
C MET A 42 3.38 0.82 1.20
N GLY A 43 4.23 -0.15 0.83
CA GLY A 43 4.71 -0.34 -0.53
C GLY A 43 3.60 -0.75 -1.49
N ASP A 44 2.71 -1.65 -1.06
CA ASP A 44 1.54 -2.07 -1.84
C ASP A 44 0.61 -0.89 -2.12
N ASP A 45 0.30 -0.08 -1.09
CA ASP A 45 -0.50 1.15 -1.26
C ASP A 45 0.16 2.13 -2.25
N GLN A 46 1.49 2.27 -2.23
CA GLN A 46 2.22 3.12 -3.18
C GLN A 46 2.20 2.55 -4.61
N MET A 47 2.31 1.23 -4.76
CA MET A 47 2.22 0.57 -6.06
C MET A 47 0.84 0.78 -6.70
N LEU A 48 -0.22 0.77 -5.89
CA LEU A 48 -1.59 1.06 -6.35
C LEU A 48 -1.72 2.50 -6.85
N VAL A 49 -1.11 3.47 -6.17
CA VAL A 49 -1.08 4.87 -6.61
C VAL A 49 -0.39 5.01 -7.96
N ASN A 50 0.79 4.41 -8.11
CA ASN A 50 1.56 4.47 -9.36
C ASN A 50 0.80 3.78 -10.52
N THR A 51 0.09 2.70 -10.22
CA THR A 51 -0.76 2.00 -11.20
C THR A 51 -1.93 2.88 -11.61
N ALA A 52 -2.62 3.50 -10.65
CA ALA A 52 -3.72 4.41 -10.91
C ALA A 52 -3.29 5.61 -11.77
N GLU A 53 -2.12 6.19 -11.49
CA GLU A 53 -1.54 7.28 -12.28
C GLU A 53 -1.22 6.84 -13.72
N SER A 54 -0.64 5.65 -13.89
CA SER A 54 -0.34 5.09 -15.21
C SER A 54 -1.61 4.84 -16.02
N VAL A 55 -2.64 4.25 -15.41
CA VAL A 55 -3.93 4.00 -16.06
C VAL A 55 -4.64 5.32 -16.41
N ALA A 56 -4.60 6.30 -15.51
CA ALA A 56 -5.15 7.63 -15.75
C ALA A 56 -4.47 8.30 -16.94
N SER A 57 -3.13 8.27 -16.98
CA SER A 57 -2.33 8.85 -18.07
C SER A 57 -2.71 8.22 -19.41
N LEU A 58 -2.84 6.89 -19.46
CA LEU A 58 -3.25 6.16 -20.67
C LEU A 58 -4.67 6.53 -21.12
N ASN A 59 -5.60 6.67 -20.18
CA ASN A 59 -6.98 7.05 -20.50
C ASN A 59 -7.05 8.49 -21.04
N THR A 60 -6.18 9.38 -20.58
CA THR A 60 -6.16 10.78 -21.01
C THR A 60 -5.47 11.04 -22.35
N VAL A 61 -4.79 10.06 -22.95
CA VAL A 61 -4.13 10.22 -24.27
C VAL A 61 -5.13 10.50 -25.41
N GLY A 62 -6.37 10.01 -25.29
CA GLY A 62 -7.42 10.16 -26.29
C GLY A 62 -8.47 11.25 -25.99
N GLY A 63 -8.33 11.98 -24.88
CA GLY A 63 -9.26 13.01 -24.42
C GLY A 63 -9.09 13.29 -22.92
N ASP A 64 -9.72 14.35 -22.38
CA ASP A 64 -9.41 14.81 -21.02
C ASP A 64 -9.96 13.92 -19.88
N CYS A 65 -10.80 12.93 -20.18
CA CYS A 65 -11.50 12.13 -19.17
C CYS A 65 -10.65 10.94 -18.69
N VAL A 66 -10.49 10.82 -17.37
CA VAL A 66 -9.75 9.72 -16.72
C VAL A 66 -10.50 8.39 -16.71
N VAL A 67 -11.81 8.39 -16.98
CA VAL A 67 -12.65 7.19 -16.96
C VAL A 67 -12.51 6.45 -18.29
N ARG A 68 -12.34 5.13 -18.19
CA ARG A 68 -12.17 4.26 -19.36
C ARG A 68 -13.34 4.41 -20.34
N SER A 69 -13.02 4.50 -21.63
CA SER A 69 -14.00 4.54 -22.73
C SER A 69 -14.97 5.72 -22.71
N CYS A 70 -14.61 6.83 -22.05
CA CYS A 70 -15.37 8.07 -22.17
C CYS A 70 -14.95 8.83 -23.44
N GLY A 71 -15.85 8.95 -24.42
CA GLY A 71 -15.56 9.52 -25.74
C GLY A 71 -15.32 11.03 -25.80
N GLY A 72 -15.16 11.72 -24.67
CA GLY A 72 -15.04 13.18 -24.59
C GLY A 72 -16.36 13.92 -24.87
N GLY A 73 -16.42 15.22 -24.53
CA GLY A 73 -17.60 16.08 -24.73
C GLY A 73 -18.45 16.28 -23.47
N ASN A 74 -19.78 16.06 -23.56
CA ASN A 74 -20.75 16.24 -22.46
C ASN A 74 -20.61 15.11 -21.43
N CYS A 75 -19.46 15.10 -20.75
CA CYS A 75 -19.02 14.03 -19.88
C CYS A 75 -19.65 14.19 -18.49
N VAL A 76 -20.39 13.18 -18.05
CA VAL A 76 -20.99 13.14 -16.70
C VAL A 76 -19.93 13.14 -15.57
N HIS A 77 -18.67 12.86 -15.90
CA HIS A 77 -17.54 12.89 -14.98
C HIS A 77 -16.89 14.27 -14.88
N LEU A 78 -17.24 15.22 -15.75
CA LEU A 78 -16.77 16.59 -15.67
C LEU A 78 -17.49 17.29 -14.50
N THR A 79 -16.69 17.65 -13.51
CA THR A 79 -17.15 18.41 -12.34
C THR A 79 -16.49 19.79 -12.33
N SER A 80 -16.89 20.67 -11.41
CA SER A 80 -16.20 21.95 -11.17
C SER A 80 -14.70 21.80 -10.80
N LYS A 81 -14.26 20.59 -10.47
CA LYS A 81 -12.87 20.27 -10.12
C LYS A 81 -12.09 19.63 -11.27
N GLY A 82 -12.71 19.38 -12.43
CA GLY A 82 -12.16 18.62 -13.54
C GLY A 82 -12.86 17.27 -13.72
N TYR A 83 -12.27 16.41 -14.56
CA TYR A 83 -12.77 15.06 -14.81
C TYR A 83 -12.40 14.15 -13.65
N VAL A 84 -13.40 13.62 -12.96
CA VAL A 84 -13.23 12.81 -11.76
C VAL A 84 -13.48 11.33 -12.05
N GLY A 85 -12.58 10.48 -11.56
CA GLY A 85 -12.79 9.04 -11.53
C GLY A 85 -12.19 8.40 -10.28
N TYR A 86 -12.46 7.11 -10.10
CA TYR A 86 -12.00 6.29 -8.99
C TYR A 86 -11.35 5.03 -9.54
N PHE A 87 -10.13 4.77 -9.10
CA PHE A 87 -9.40 3.56 -9.47
C PHE A 87 -10.01 2.35 -8.77
N ASP A 88 -10.18 1.28 -9.53
CA ASP A 88 -10.63 -0.02 -9.03
C ASP A 88 -9.48 -1.03 -9.12
N HIS A 89 -9.01 -1.47 -7.95
CA HIS A 89 -7.85 -2.36 -7.86
C HIS A 89 -8.05 -3.71 -8.58
N PRO A 90 -9.18 -4.44 -8.42
CA PRO A 90 -9.36 -5.74 -9.07
C PRO A 90 -9.32 -5.69 -10.60
N THR A 91 -9.86 -4.63 -11.21
CA THR A 91 -9.96 -4.51 -12.68
C THR A 91 -8.88 -3.62 -13.30
N ASN A 92 -8.02 -2.99 -12.48
CA ASN A 92 -7.03 -1.99 -12.90
C ASN A 92 -7.61 -0.94 -13.86
N SER A 93 -8.83 -0.48 -13.56
CA SER A 93 -9.58 0.46 -14.39
C SER A 93 -10.10 1.63 -13.57
N ILE A 94 -10.35 2.76 -14.22
CA ILE A 94 -10.91 3.96 -13.57
C ILE A 94 -12.37 4.09 -13.98
N TYR A 95 -13.25 4.19 -12.99
CA TYR A 95 -14.70 4.33 -13.13
C TYR A 95 -15.18 5.69 -12.61
N GLY A 96 -16.36 6.13 -13.05
CA GLY A 96 -16.98 7.36 -12.54
C GLY A 96 -17.54 7.23 -11.12
N GLU A 97 -17.89 6.01 -10.71
CA GLU A 97 -18.44 5.69 -9.40
C GLU A 97 -17.36 5.17 -8.46
N LYS A 98 -17.49 5.46 -7.17
CA LYS A 98 -16.62 4.88 -6.16
C LYS A 98 -16.89 3.39 -6.02
N LYS A 99 -15.84 2.64 -5.72
CA LYS A 99 -15.90 1.22 -5.38
C LYS A 99 -15.54 1.02 -3.90
N SER A 100 -15.58 -0.23 -3.47
CA SER A 100 -15.12 -0.65 -2.14
C SER A 100 -13.65 -0.30 -1.92
N GLY A 101 -13.30 0.05 -0.69
CA GLY A 101 -11.92 0.36 -0.31
C GLY A 101 -10.98 -0.84 -0.42
N TYR A 102 -9.70 -0.57 -0.65
CA TYR A 102 -8.68 -1.59 -0.85
C TYR A 102 -7.30 -1.22 -0.26
N ASN A 103 -7.19 -0.14 0.51
CA ASN A 103 -5.92 0.22 1.15
C ASN A 103 -5.48 -0.85 2.16
N GLU A 104 -4.20 -1.18 2.16
CA GLU A 104 -3.60 -2.19 3.05
C GLU A 104 -3.18 -1.61 4.40
N TYR A 105 -2.85 -0.31 4.43
CA TYR A 105 -2.36 0.36 5.63
C TYR A 105 -3.22 1.54 6.08
N LYS A 106 -3.10 1.86 7.38
CA LYS A 106 -3.85 2.95 8.00
C LYS A 106 -3.42 4.34 7.53
N VAL A 107 -2.17 4.44 7.10
CA VAL A 107 -1.55 5.69 6.68
C VAL A 107 -1.05 5.48 5.26
N MET A 108 -1.75 6.05 4.29
CA MET A 108 -1.36 6.00 2.88
C MET A 108 -0.62 7.29 2.52
N LYS A 109 0.24 7.22 1.50
CA LYS A 109 1.00 8.37 1.02
C LYS A 109 0.85 8.53 -0.49
N ILE A 110 0.89 9.77 -0.94
CA ILE A 110 1.06 10.15 -2.34
C ILE A 110 2.03 11.33 -2.33
N GLY A 111 3.26 11.12 -2.78
CA GLY A 111 4.35 12.08 -2.55
C GLY A 111 4.49 12.40 -1.05
N ASP A 112 4.49 13.68 -0.71
CA ASP A 112 4.60 14.15 0.68
C ASP A 112 3.27 14.17 1.45
N LYS A 113 2.13 14.00 0.76
CA LYS A 113 0.81 14.04 1.37
C LYS A 113 0.50 12.70 2.05
N LYS A 114 0.01 12.78 3.29
CA LYS A 114 -0.47 11.64 4.07
C LYS A 114 -1.99 11.64 4.11
N TYR A 115 -2.54 10.45 3.98
CA TYR A 115 -3.97 10.17 4.08
C TYR A 115 -4.19 9.11 5.16
N TYR A 116 -5.38 9.12 5.76
CA TYR A 116 -5.71 8.25 6.89
C TYR A 116 -7.06 7.58 6.65
N GLY A 117 -7.13 6.28 6.94
CA GLY A 117 -8.35 5.47 6.85
C GLY A 117 -8.08 4.05 7.31
N ASP A 118 -9.09 3.30 7.74
CA ASP A 118 -8.88 1.91 8.12
C ASP A 118 -8.59 1.03 6.89
N PRO A 119 -7.86 -0.09 7.04
CA PRO A 119 -7.58 -0.98 5.91
C PRO A 119 -8.88 -1.45 5.23
N GLY A 120 -8.89 -1.46 3.89
CA GLY A 120 -10.05 -1.85 3.08
C GLY A 120 -11.17 -0.80 3.00
N THR A 121 -10.91 0.47 3.38
CA THR A 121 -11.96 1.52 3.40
C THR A 121 -11.69 2.68 2.45
N MET A 122 -10.47 2.79 1.92
CA MET A 122 -10.02 3.89 1.09
C MET A 122 -9.81 3.44 -0.36
N VAL A 123 -10.12 4.34 -1.28
CA VAL A 123 -9.91 4.20 -2.73
C VAL A 123 -9.14 5.41 -3.26
N ILE A 124 -8.47 5.25 -4.39
CA ILE A 124 -7.74 6.32 -5.07
C ILE A 124 -8.70 7.05 -5.99
N LYS A 125 -8.95 8.31 -5.67
CA LYS A 125 -9.60 9.27 -6.54
C LYS A 125 -8.56 9.90 -7.47
N VAL A 126 -8.89 9.91 -8.75
CA VAL A 126 -8.11 10.55 -9.82
C VAL A 126 -8.90 11.73 -10.35
N VAL A 127 -8.23 12.87 -10.50
CA VAL A 127 -8.79 14.07 -11.12
C VAL A 127 -7.86 14.52 -12.23
N SER A 128 -8.39 14.64 -13.46
CA SER A 128 -7.70 15.32 -14.57
C SER A 128 -8.27 16.71 -14.74
N ARG A 129 -7.38 17.71 -14.77
CA ARG A 129 -7.74 19.10 -15.02
C ARG A 129 -6.61 19.78 -15.78
N ASP A 130 -6.93 20.43 -16.89
CA ASP A 130 -5.99 21.22 -17.68
C ASP A 130 -4.70 20.45 -18.07
N GLY A 131 -4.82 19.13 -18.30
CA GLY A 131 -3.71 18.24 -18.62
C GLY A 131 -2.90 17.73 -17.41
N GLU A 132 -3.25 18.14 -16.19
CA GLU A 132 -2.61 17.68 -14.96
C GLU A 132 -3.46 16.61 -14.25
N LEU A 133 -2.78 15.57 -13.77
CA LEU A 133 -3.38 14.50 -12.96
C LEU A 133 -3.13 14.74 -11.48
N THR A 134 -4.20 14.75 -10.69
CA THR A 134 -4.13 14.80 -9.22
C THR A 134 -4.74 13.53 -8.63
N LEU A 135 -3.96 12.83 -7.82
CA LEU A 135 -4.38 11.64 -7.10
C LEU A 135 -4.58 11.94 -5.61
N SER A 136 -5.61 11.34 -5.02
CA SER A 136 -5.89 11.45 -3.59
C SER A 136 -6.59 10.20 -3.07
N TRP A 137 -6.28 9.79 -1.83
CA TRP A 137 -7.06 8.75 -1.16
C TRP A 137 -8.34 9.34 -0.59
N VAL A 138 -9.47 8.69 -0.84
CA VAL A 138 -10.79 9.06 -0.31
C VAL A 138 -11.51 7.83 0.21
N LYS A 139 -12.49 8.02 1.09
CA LYS A 139 -13.35 6.93 1.53
C LYS A 139 -14.12 6.34 0.34
N GLY A 140 -14.02 5.02 0.19
CA GLY A 140 -14.77 4.24 -0.78
C GLY A 140 -16.25 4.18 -0.43
N ASP A 141 -17.04 3.63 -1.35
CA ASP A 141 -18.45 3.38 -1.09
C ASP A 141 -18.58 1.98 -0.46
N ASN A 142 -19.15 1.94 0.74
CA ASN A 142 -19.48 0.70 1.40
C ASN A 142 -20.76 0.16 0.75
N ASN A 143 -20.69 -0.98 0.08
CA ASN A 143 -21.86 -1.85 0.00
C ASN A 143 -22.05 -2.55 1.35
#